data_AF-A0A7U3D1J3-F1
#
_entry.id   AF-A0A7U3D1J3-F1
#
_cell.length_a   1.000
_cell.length_b   1.000
_cell.length_c   1.000
_cell.angle_alpha   90.00
_cell.angle_beta   90.00
_cell.angle_gamma   90.00
#
_symmetry.space_group_name_H-M   'P 1'
#
loop_
_entity.id
_entity.type
_entity.pdbx_description
1 polymer ?
#
loop_
_entity_poly.entity_id
_entity_poly.type
_entity_poly.pdbx_seq_one_letter_code
_entity_poly.pdbx_strand_id
1 'polypeptide(L)'
;MLIENSDKILDSQCIIELRNNDTLLVPFNSMRVSIPGISIISADTVELFLFVPKEGEISREMRIFLQQSNAIDLGVTWAIRAKSTEFPPVENFRIITGIPSAVLDGVILSGGSMKIYTRFNHEHTEEVSGAIAKASSLVKGLVPIYLGRSKGILKFLREISSLMPLDYISLSSYPPDSEKTPENNPVPTPWIREVKYMSNSGIDAVYLSSAGSAGNASITPNRAAEQSAYEARTSNDVLQAISEEAASYPIPTFSRFQSFDGSLFQMDFVVPRNYSNKFIKIVTGVSQKFPDWKISISQILSIENLF
;
A
#
# COMPACT_ATOMS: atom_id res chain seq x y z
N MET A 1 -12.23 11.69 8.03
CA MET A 1 -10.79 11.32 7.93
C MET A 1 -10.41 11.14 6.46
N LEU A 2 -9.13 11.22 6.08
CA LEU A 2 -8.77 11.09 4.65
C LEU A 2 -9.19 9.75 4.05
N ILE A 3 -9.08 8.68 4.85
CA ILE A 3 -9.44 7.31 4.51
C ILE A 3 -10.91 7.13 4.04
N GLU A 4 -11.83 7.97 4.51
CA GLU A 4 -13.25 7.88 4.12
C GLU A 4 -13.53 8.50 2.75
N ASN A 5 -12.61 9.35 2.24
CA ASN A 5 -12.79 10.04 0.98
C ASN A 5 -12.29 9.23 -0.22
N SER A 6 -11.29 8.35 -0.05
CA SER A 6 -10.76 7.52 -1.16
C SER A 6 -11.81 6.59 -1.75
N ASP A 7 -12.68 6.04 -0.89
CA ASP A 7 -13.70 5.07 -1.29
C ASP A 7 -14.81 5.66 -2.17
N LYS A 8 -14.90 6.99 -2.26
CA LYS A 8 -15.81 7.67 -3.19
C LYS A 8 -15.41 7.53 -4.65
N ILE A 9 -14.12 7.32 -4.92
CA ILE A 9 -13.56 7.24 -6.27
C ILE A 9 -13.04 5.84 -6.58
N LEU A 10 -12.49 5.15 -5.58
CA LEU A 10 -12.07 3.76 -5.69
C LEU A 10 -13.24 2.82 -5.35
N ASP A 11 -14.29 2.96 -6.15
CA ASP A 11 -15.60 2.35 -5.94
C ASP A 11 -15.72 0.91 -6.43
N SER A 12 -14.65 0.38 -7.02
CA SER A 12 -14.54 -1.00 -7.51
C SER A 12 -13.36 -1.72 -6.87
N GLN A 13 -13.45 -3.05 -6.78
CA GLN A 13 -12.44 -3.90 -6.19
C GLN A 13 -12.26 -5.16 -7.03
N CYS A 14 -11.00 -5.57 -7.16
CA CYS A 14 -10.63 -6.89 -7.62
C CYS A 14 -9.89 -7.63 -6.51
N ILE A 15 -10.20 -8.92 -6.36
CA ILE A 15 -9.41 -9.84 -5.56
C ILE A 15 -8.93 -10.95 -6.48
N ILE A 16 -7.61 -11.06 -6.59
CA ILE A 16 -6.94 -12.10 -7.38
C ILE A 16 -6.38 -13.12 -6.40
N GLU A 17 -6.58 -14.39 -6.71
CA GLU A 17 -6.04 -15.49 -5.95
C GLU A 17 -4.95 -16.18 -6.74
N LEU A 18 -3.80 -16.40 -6.11
CA LEU A 18 -2.72 -17.23 -6.62
C LEU A 18 -2.64 -18.51 -5.80
N ARG A 19 -2.93 -19.63 -6.47
CA ARG A 19 -2.74 -20.99 -5.96
C ARG A 19 -1.76 -21.73 -6.85
N ASN A 20 -0.55 -21.93 -6.36
CA ASN A 20 0.44 -22.73 -7.07
C ASN A 20 1.20 -23.63 -6.10
N ASN A 21 1.93 -24.60 -6.65
CA ASN A 21 2.80 -25.47 -5.86
C ASN A 21 4.21 -24.87 -5.76
N ASP A 22 4.31 -23.53 -5.69
CA ASP A 22 5.58 -22.86 -5.53
C ASP A 22 6.16 -23.09 -4.13
N THR A 23 7.48 -23.15 -4.06
CA THR A 23 8.25 -23.25 -2.81
C THR A 23 7.88 -22.20 -1.77
N LEU A 24 7.44 -21.01 -2.18
CA LEU A 24 6.99 -19.97 -1.26
C LEU A 24 5.65 -20.32 -0.60
N LEU A 25 4.70 -20.93 -1.33
CA LEU A 25 3.33 -21.13 -0.85
C LEU A 25 3.10 -22.47 -0.16
N VAL A 26 3.82 -23.51 -0.60
CA VAL A 26 3.67 -24.89 -0.09
C VAL A 26 3.80 -24.98 1.44
N PRO A 27 4.77 -24.31 2.10
CA PRO A 27 4.90 -24.36 3.56
C PRO A 27 3.66 -23.83 4.32
N PHE A 28 2.84 -23.01 3.67
CA PHE A 28 1.63 -22.43 4.26
C PHE A 28 0.38 -23.30 4.07
N ASN A 29 0.43 -24.39 3.29
CA ASN A 29 -0.70 -25.31 3.12
C ASN A 29 -1.11 -25.99 4.43
N SER A 30 -0.13 -26.31 5.28
CA SER A 30 -0.34 -26.96 6.58
C SER A 30 -0.60 -25.95 7.69
N MET A 31 -0.46 -24.65 7.41
CA MET A 31 -0.72 -23.60 8.38
C MET A 31 -2.19 -23.24 8.45
N ARG A 32 -2.72 -23.18 9.67
CA ARG A 32 -4.04 -22.63 9.97
C ARG A 32 -4.00 -21.12 10.26
N VAL A 33 -2.92 -20.45 9.85
CA VAL A 33 -2.69 -19.02 10.11
C VAL A 33 -2.74 -18.28 8.79
N SER A 34 -3.47 -17.16 8.78
CA SER A 34 -3.43 -16.18 7.71
C SER A 34 -2.40 -15.12 8.04
N ILE A 35 -1.54 -14.79 7.09
CA ILE A 35 -0.51 -13.77 7.27
C ILE A 35 -0.72 -12.63 6.27
N PRO A 36 -0.62 -11.37 6.73
CA PRO A 36 -0.69 -10.23 5.84
C PRO A 36 0.66 -10.00 5.15
N GLY A 37 0.60 -9.31 4.01
CA GLY A 37 1.77 -8.90 3.26
C GLY A 37 1.58 -7.57 2.55
N ILE A 38 2.70 -6.93 2.24
CA ILE A 38 2.77 -5.71 1.44
C ILE A 38 3.75 -5.91 0.29
N SER A 39 3.63 -5.08 -0.74
CA SER A 39 4.57 -5.09 -1.87
C SER A 39 5.29 -3.76 -2.00
N ILE A 40 6.56 -3.84 -2.36
CA ILE A 40 7.38 -2.69 -2.73
C ILE A 40 7.73 -2.84 -4.21
N ILE A 41 7.39 -1.84 -5.01
CA ILE A 41 7.61 -1.82 -6.46
C ILE A 41 8.66 -0.76 -6.77
N SER A 42 9.83 -1.19 -7.24
CA SER A 42 10.89 -0.32 -7.77
C SER A 42 10.94 -0.42 -9.29
N ALA A 43 11.86 0.32 -9.93
CA ALA A 43 12.08 0.22 -11.37
C ALA A 43 12.53 -1.19 -11.78
N ASP A 44 13.40 -1.81 -10.99
CA ASP A 44 14.09 -3.05 -11.36
C ASP A 44 13.46 -4.32 -10.79
N THR A 45 12.67 -4.21 -9.71
CA THR A 45 12.11 -5.39 -9.03
C THR A 45 10.79 -5.10 -8.34
N VAL A 46 9.99 -6.15 -8.17
CA VAL A 46 8.85 -6.17 -7.25
C VAL A 46 9.20 -7.08 -6.09
N GLU A 47 9.02 -6.60 -4.87
CA GLU A 47 9.30 -7.35 -3.66
C GLU A 47 8.04 -7.51 -2.83
N LEU A 48 7.70 -8.76 -2.51
CA LEU A 48 6.62 -9.10 -1.59
C LEU A 48 7.22 -9.39 -0.21
N PHE A 49 6.68 -8.74 0.82
CA PHE A 49 6.98 -9.02 2.22
C PHE A 49 5.78 -9.69 2.87
N LEU A 50 6.00 -10.87 3.47
CA LEU A 50 5.00 -11.61 4.23
C LEU A 50 5.37 -11.62 5.71
N PHE A 51 4.44 -11.21 6.58
CA PHE A 51 4.71 -11.00 8.00
C PHE A 51 4.15 -12.15 8.83
N VAL A 52 5.01 -13.09 9.22
CA VAL A 52 4.65 -14.25 10.03
C VAL A 52 4.74 -13.88 11.51
N PRO A 53 3.64 -13.92 12.28
CA PRO A 53 3.68 -13.63 13.71
C PRO A 53 4.55 -14.67 14.44
N LYS A 54 5.29 -14.21 15.46
CA LYS A 54 6.05 -15.12 16.34
C LYS A 54 5.21 -15.73 17.45
N GLU A 55 4.09 -15.09 17.77
CA GLU A 55 3.15 -15.58 18.77
C GLU A 55 2.34 -16.76 18.21
N GLY A 56 2.21 -17.82 19.01
CA GLY A 56 1.51 -19.06 18.64
C GLY A 56 2.43 -20.25 18.36
N GLU A 57 1.84 -21.42 18.11
CA GLU A 57 2.57 -22.62 17.77
C GLU A 57 3.04 -22.60 16.30
N ILE A 58 4.28 -22.16 16.08
CA ILE A 58 4.95 -22.33 14.78
C ILE A 58 5.45 -23.77 14.68
N SER A 59 4.96 -24.48 13.66
CA SER A 59 5.39 -25.86 13.35
C SER A 59 6.89 -25.94 13.07
N ARG A 60 7.47 -27.14 13.25
CA ARG A 60 8.89 -27.37 12.97
C ARG A 60 9.24 -27.05 11.51
N GLU A 61 8.36 -27.44 10.60
CA GLU A 61 8.49 -27.23 9.16
C GLU A 61 8.56 -25.74 8.82
N MET A 62 7.71 -24.92 9.46
CA MET A 62 7.72 -23.48 9.27
C MET A 62 9.00 -22.84 9.81
N ARG A 63 9.53 -23.29 10.95
CA ARG A 63 10.83 -22.80 11.44
C ARG A 63 11.97 -23.10 10.48
N ILE A 64 11.99 -24.31 9.92
CA ILE A 64 12.97 -24.71 8.90
C ILE A 64 12.82 -23.81 7.67
N PHE A 65 11.59 -23.58 7.20
CA PHE A 65 11.32 -22.71 6.07
C PHE A 65 11.74 -21.25 6.32
N LEU A 66 11.46 -20.69 7.49
CA LEU A 66 11.89 -19.34 7.88
C LEU A 66 13.42 -19.21 7.88
N GLN A 67 14.14 -20.24 8.33
CA GLN A 67 15.59 -20.27 8.25
C GLN A 67 16.10 -20.36 6.81
N GLN A 68 15.50 -21.21 5.98
CA GLN A 68 15.88 -21.40 4.57
C GLN A 68 15.57 -20.18 3.69
N SER A 69 14.50 -19.45 4.02
CA SER A 69 14.10 -18.23 3.31
C SER A 69 14.86 -16.98 3.77
N ASN A 70 15.84 -17.11 4.68
CA ASN A 70 16.55 -15.98 5.30
C ASN A 70 15.58 -14.91 5.84
N ALA A 71 14.50 -15.36 6.51
CA ALA A 71 13.49 -14.46 7.04
C ALA A 71 14.10 -13.45 8.03
N ILE A 72 13.70 -12.19 7.91
CA ILE A 72 14.22 -11.10 8.73
C ILE A 72 13.50 -11.13 10.08
N ASP A 73 14.27 -11.16 11.17
CA ASP A 73 13.73 -11.03 12.52
C ASP A 73 13.38 -9.57 12.81
N LEU A 74 12.08 -9.27 12.99
CA LEU A 74 11.58 -7.94 13.36
C LEU A 74 11.16 -7.84 14.84
N GLY A 75 11.65 -8.74 15.69
CA GLY A 75 11.31 -8.89 17.10
C GLY A 75 10.02 -9.65 17.32
N VAL A 76 8.91 -9.13 16.79
CA VAL A 76 7.52 -9.61 17.01
C VAL A 76 6.97 -10.44 15.84
N THR A 77 7.48 -10.21 14.63
CA THR A 77 7.18 -11.04 13.46
C THR A 77 8.49 -11.43 12.77
N TRP A 78 8.41 -12.45 11.92
CA TRP A 78 9.39 -12.70 10.86
C TRP A 78 8.88 -12.06 9.57
N ALA A 79 9.75 -11.44 8.79
CA ALA A 79 9.43 -10.97 7.46
C ALA A 79 10.12 -11.85 6.42
N ILE A 80 9.32 -12.57 5.62
CA ILE A 80 9.82 -13.30 4.45
C ILE A 80 9.78 -12.33 3.27
N ARG A 81 10.92 -12.16 2.60
CA ARG A 81 11.04 -11.33 1.40
C ARG A 81 11.11 -12.23 0.18
N ALA A 82 10.19 -12.04 -0.77
CA ALA A 82 10.19 -12.72 -2.06
C ALA A 82 10.32 -11.68 -3.17
N LYS A 83 11.42 -11.74 -3.93
CA LYS A 83 11.66 -10.86 -5.07
C LYS A 83 11.05 -11.45 -6.33
N SER A 84 10.70 -10.61 -7.31
CA SER A 84 10.19 -11.08 -8.60
C SER A 84 11.18 -11.94 -9.39
N THR A 85 12.47 -11.86 -9.09
CA THR A 85 13.49 -12.76 -9.66
C THR A 85 13.44 -14.18 -9.09
N GLU A 86 12.94 -14.35 -7.87
CA GLU A 86 12.88 -15.62 -7.13
C GLU A 86 11.45 -16.19 -7.13
N PHE A 87 10.47 -15.31 -7.12
CA PHE A 87 9.04 -15.62 -7.17
C PHE A 87 8.38 -14.77 -8.28
N PRO A 88 8.55 -15.16 -9.57
CA PRO A 88 8.06 -14.40 -10.73
C PRO A 88 6.59 -13.96 -10.71
N PRO A 89 5.64 -14.68 -10.07
CA PRO A 89 4.25 -14.25 -10.03
C PRO A 89 4.02 -12.82 -9.51
N VAL A 90 4.85 -12.33 -8.59
CA VAL A 90 4.71 -10.97 -8.03
C VAL A 90 4.99 -9.86 -9.04
N GLU A 91 5.69 -10.13 -10.14
CA GLU A 91 5.91 -9.12 -11.18
C GLU A 91 4.59 -8.64 -11.81
N ASN A 92 3.54 -9.47 -11.77
CA ASN A 92 2.21 -9.10 -12.28
C ASN A 92 1.55 -7.99 -11.45
N PHE A 93 2.03 -7.70 -10.24
CA PHE A 93 1.53 -6.55 -9.47
C PHE A 93 1.76 -5.26 -10.25
N ARG A 94 2.89 -5.15 -10.99
CA ARG A 94 3.20 -4.01 -11.85
C ARG A 94 2.17 -3.82 -12.97
N ILE A 95 1.65 -4.91 -13.53
CA ILE A 95 0.63 -4.85 -14.60
C ILE A 95 -0.64 -4.21 -14.05
N ILE A 96 -1.07 -4.61 -12.85
CA ILE A 96 -2.29 -4.09 -12.22
C ILE A 96 -2.09 -2.66 -11.73
N THR A 97 -0.99 -2.37 -11.04
CA THR A 97 -0.70 -1.03 -10.53
C THR A 97 -0.32 -0.03 -11.63
N GLY A 98 -0.09 -0.49 -12.86
CA GLY A 98 0.08 0.36 -14.04
C GLY A 98 -1.23 0.96 -14.56
N ILE A 99 -2.39 0.47 -14.09
CA ILE A 99 -3.70 1.03 -14.44
C ILE A 99 -3.93 2.30 -13.62
N PRO A 100 -4.39 3.42 -14.22
CA PRO A 100 -4.36 4.72 -13.57
C PRO A 100 -4.98 4.80 -12.18
N SER A 101 -6.17 4.21 -12.00
CA SER A 101 -6.90 4.24 -10.73
C SER A 101 -6.59 3.08 -9.77
N ALA A 102 -5.74 2.13 -10.15
CA ALA A 102 -5.54 0.90 -9.37
C ALA A 102 -4.59 1.09 -8.19
N VAL A 103 -5.11 0.92 -6.98
CA VAL A 103 -4.37 0.92 -5.71
C VAL A 103 -4.24 -0.50 -5.20
N LEU A 104 -3.01 -0.92 -4.89
CA LEU A 104 -2.71 -2.21 -4.26
C LEU A 104 -2.83 -2.05 -2.73
N ASP A 105 -3.95 -2.53 -2.17
CA ASP A 105 -4.21 -2.44 -0.73
C ASP A 105 -3.30 -3.39 0.06
N GLY A 106 -3.06 -4.58 -0.48
CA GLY A 106 -2.14 -5.54 0.11
C GLY A 106 -2.43 -6.99 -0.24
N VAL A 107 -1.80 -7.88 0.52
CA VAL A 107 -1.81 -9.32 0.28
C VAL A 107 -2.20 -10.06 1.56
N ILE A 108 -2.95 -11.14 1.44
CA ILE A 108 -3.21 -12.09 2.53
C ILE A 108 -2.87 -13.49 2.03
N LEU A 109 -1.96 -14.18 2.71
CA LEU A 109 -1.63 -15.59 2.45
C LEU A 109 -2.29 -16.46 3.51
N SER A 110 -3.09 -17.44 3.08
CA SER A 110 -3.78 -18.38 3.97
C SER A 110 -3.94 -19.74 3.29
N GLY A 111 -3.55 -20.82 3.98
CA GLY A 111 -3.68 -22.18 3.45
C GLY A 111 -3.01 -22.38 2.09
N GLY A 112 -1.83 -21.78 1.89
CA GLY A 112 -1.08 -21.78 0.63
C GLY A 112 -1.76 -21.09 -0.55
N SER A 113 -2.79 -20.28 -0.29
CA SER A 113 -3.44 -19.42 -1.25
C SER A 113 -3.14 -17.96 -0.96
N MET A 114 -2.57 -17.24 -1.92
CA MET A 114 -2.27 -15.81 -1.80
C MET A 114 -3.39 -15.00 -2.45
N LYS A 115 -4.08 -14.17 -1.67
CA LYS A 115 -5.08 -13.22 -2.14
C LYS A 115 -4.46 -11.83 -2.24
N ILE A 116 -4.64 -11.18 -3.38
CA ILE A 116 -4.15 -9.85 -3.68
C ILE A 116 -5.35 -8.93 -3.81
N TYR A 117 -5.36 -7.84 -3.04
CA TYR A 117 -6.49 -6.92 -2.96
C TYR A 117 -6.14 -5.62 -3.68
N THR A 118 -6.95 -5.26 -4.67
CA THR A 118 -6.80 -4.01 -5.42
C THR A 118 -8.12 -3.28 -5.47
N ARG A 119 -8.13 -1.99 -5.14
CA ARG A 119 -9.26 -1.09 -5.40
C ARG A 119 -8.95 -0.19 -6.59
N PHE A 120 -9.99 0.19 -7.33
CA PHE A 120 -9.88 0.99 -8.53
C PHE A 120 -11.21 1.70 -8.82
N ASN A 121 -11.21 2.60 -9.79
CA ASN A 121 -12.43 3.27 -10.23
C ASN A 121 -13.14 2.45 -11.33
N HIS A 122 -14.46 2.30 -11.25
CA HIS A 122 -15.25 1.48 -12.17
C HIS A 122 -15.04 1.80 -13.67
N GLU A 123 -14.66 3.03 -14.03
CA GLU A 123 -14.31 3.41 -15.41
C GLU A 123 -13.17 2.54 -15.99
N HIS A 124 -12.27 2.04 -15.14
CA HIS A 124 -11.13 1.20 -15.54
C HIS A 124 -11.42 -0.30 -15.45
N THR A 125 -12.69 -0.72 -15.33
CA THR A 125 -13.04 -2.14 -15.18
C THR A 125 -12.54 -3.01 -16.34
N GLU A 126 -12.63 -2.50 -17.58
CA GLU A 126 -12.16 -3.24 -18.76
C GLU A 126 -10.63 -3.41 -18.75
N GLU A 127 -9.89 -2.35 -18.39
CA GLU A 127 -8.42 -2.39 -18.27
C GLU A 127 -7.98 -3.37 -17.19
N VAL A 128 -8.64 -3.34 -16.02
CA VAL A 128 -8.37 -4.27 -14.91
C VAL A 128 -8.67 -5.71 -15.32
N SER A 129 -9.83 -5.95 -15.94
CA SER A 129 -10.19 -7.28 -16.45
C SER A 129 -9.17 -7.80 -17.46
N GLY A 130 -8.76 -6.97 -18.41
CA GLY A 130 -7.74 -7.30 -19.41
C GLY A 130 -6.37 -7.59 -18.80
N ALA A 131 -5.94 -6.78 -17.82
CA ALA A 131 -4.70 -7.00 -17.07
C ALA A 131 -4.71 -8.33 -16.32
N ILE A 132 -5.82 -8.68 -15.67
CA ILE A 132 -5.97 -9.97 -14.96
C ILE A 132 -5.95 -11.13 -15.94
N ALA A 133 -6.66 -11.04 -17.07
CA ALA A 133 -6.67 -12.07 -18.09
C ALA A 133 -5.25 -12.31 -18.63
N LYS A 134 -4.50 -11.23 -18.88
CA LYS A 134 -3.09 -11.30 -19.28
C LYS A 134 -2.25 -11.98 -18.19
N ALA A 135 -2.33 -11.53 -16.94
CA ALA A 135 -1.59 -12.13 -15.82
C ALA A 135 -1.93 -13.62 -15.63
N SER A 136 -3.21 -13.99 -15.75
CA SER A 136 -3.69 -15.37 -15.58
C SER A 136 -3.19 -16.29 -16.69
N SER A 137 -2.96 -15.77 -17.90
CA SER A 137 -2.37 -16.55 -18.99
C SER A 137 -0.86 -16.78 -18.82
N LEU A 138 -0.18 -15.89 -18.09
CA LEU A 138 1.26 -15.97 -17.81
C LEU A 138 1.58 -16.78 -16.55
N VAL A 139 0.70 -16.74 -15.54
CA VAL A 139 0.93 -17.38 -14.24
C VAL A 139 -0.11 -18.45 -13.97
N LYS A 140 0.35 -19.70 -14.01
CA LYS A 140 -0.49 -20.84 -13.64
C LYS A 140 -1.01 -20.70 -12.20
N GLY A 141 -2.33 -20.80 -12.05
CA GLY A 141 -2.99 -20.76 -10.76
C GLY A 141 -3.33 -19.36 -10.25
N LEU A 142 -3.03 -18.31 -11.03
CA LEU A 142 -3.54 -16.97 -10.81
C LEU A 142 -4.95 -16.88 -11.41
N VAL A 143 -5.95 -16.59 -10.59
CA VAL A 143 -7.37 -16.53 -10.98
C VAL A 143 -8.08 -15.35 -10.30
N PRO A 144 -8.97 -14.63 -10.99
CA PRO A 144 -9.85 -13.67 -10.32
C PRO A 144 -10.87 -14.42 -9.46
N ILE A 145 -10.98 -14.06 -8.18
CA ILE A 145 -12.02 -14.58 -7.28
C ILE A 145 -13.09 -13.55 -6.95
N TYR A 146 -12.83 -12.28 -7.23
CA TYR A 146 -13.79 -11.19 -7.10
C TYR A 146 -13.47 -10.06 -8.08
N LEU A 147 -14.50 -9.54 -8.75
CA LEU A 147 -14.44 -8.29 -9.51
C LEU A 147 -15.81 -7.63 -9.39
N GLY A 148 -15.88 -6.45 -8.80
CA GLY A 148 -17.16 -5.76 -8.61
C GLY A 148 -17.03 -4.56 -7.68
N ARG A 149 -18.14 -4.17 -7.06
CA ARG A 149 -18.21 -2.99 -6.20
C ARG A 149 -17.28 -3.12 -4.98
N SER A 150 -16.46 -2.11 -4.76
CA SER A 150 -15.61 -2.00 -3.58
C SER A 150 -16.44 -1.96 -2.31
N LYS A 151 -15.94 -2.64 -1.28
CA LYS A 151 -16.48 -2.56 0.09
C LYS A 151 -15.73 -1.53 0.94
N GLY A 152 -14.86 -0.75 0.31
CA GLY A 152 -14.03 0.26 0.94
C GLY A 152 -12.76 -0.27 1.59
N ILE A 153 -11.76 0.59 1.74
CA ILE A 153 -10.47 0.26 2.37
C ILE A 153 -10.62 -0.17 3.82
N LEU A 154 -11.54 0.45 4.56
CA LEU A 154 -11.78 0.12 5.96
C LEU A 154 -12.15 -1.35 6.16
N LYS A 155 -12.83 -1.97 5.18
CA LYS A 155 -13.13 -3.40 5.24
C LYS A 155 -11.87 -4.26 5.12
N PHE A 156 -10.98 -3.92 4.19
CA PHE A 156 -9.70 -4.62 4.05
C PHE A 156 -8.84 -4.44 5.32
N LEU A 157 -8.72 -3.20 5.81
CA LEU A 157 -7.97 -2.94 7.04
C LEU A 157 -8.57 -3.65 8.26
N ARG A 158 -9.88 -3.83 8.33
CA ARG A 158 -10.53 -4.65 9.37
C ARG A 158 -10.12 -6.13 9.26
N GLU A 159 -10.03 -6.66 8.05
CA GLU A 159 -9.54 -8.02 7.80
C GLU A 159 -8.08 -8.16 8.26
N ILE A 160 -7.21 -7.20 7.90
CA ILE A 160 -5.83 -7.18 8.36
C ILE A 160 -5.71 -7.02 9.88
N SER A 161 -6.51 -6.14 10.50
CA SER A 161 -6.47 -5.91 11.96
C SER A 161 -6.85 -7.15 12.76
N SER A 162 -7.69 -8.02 12.18
CA SER A 162 -8.01 -9.33 12.78
C SER A 162 -6.83 -10.31 12.79
N LEU A 163 -5.83 -10.10 11.94
CA LEU A 163 -4.59 -10.90 11.86
C LEU A 163 -3.45 -10.25 12.65
N MET A 164 -3.37 -8.93 12.62
CA MET A 164 -2.34 -8.13 13.27
C MET A 164 -2.92 -6.74 13.60
N PRO A 165 -3.06 -6.37 14.89
CA PRO A 165 -3.65 -5.09 15.28
C PRO A 165 -2.98 -3.90 14.60
N LEU A 166 -3.78 -2.97 14.08
CA LEU A 166 -3.30 -1.79 13.36
C LEU A 166 -3.55 -0.50 14.14
N ASP A 167 -2.65 0.45 13.96
CA ASP A 167 -2.83 1.85 14.36
C ASP A 167 -2.88 2.74 13.13
N TYR A 168 -3.74 3.75 13.20
CA TYR A 168 -3.80 4.88 12.30
C TYR A 168 -3.00 6.03 12.92
N ILE A 169 -1.99 6.51 12.19
CA ILE A 169 -1.08 7.57 12.60
C ILE A 169 -1.26 8.73 11.63
N SER A 170 -1.70 9.88 12.15
CA SER A 170 -1.86 11.11 11.37
C SER A 170 -0.79 12.12 11.75
N LEU A 171 -0.15 12.68 10.73
CA LEU A 171 0.86 13.72 10.82
C LEU A 171 0.31 15.00 10.16
N SER A 172 0.68 16.15 10.71
CA SER A 172 0.46 17.44 10.07
C SER A 172 1.79 18.14 9.84
N SER A 173 1.85 18.97 8.81
CA SER A 173 3.06 19.67 8.39
C SER A 173 2.70 20.95 7.63
N TYR A 174 3.61 21.92 7.65
CA TYR A 174 3.54 23.14 6.86
C TYR A 174 4.72 23.15 5.89
N PRO A 175 4.55 22.59 4.66
CA PRO A 175 5.65 22.48 3.71
C PRO A 175 6.18 23.86 3.30
N PRO A 176 7.49 23.99 3.07
CA PRO A 176 8.09 25.23 2.57
C PRO A 176 7.56 25.56 1.16
N ASP A 177 7.67 26.82 0.73
CA ASP A 177 7.11 27.25 -0.56
C ASP A 177 7.77 26.56 -1.77
N SER A 178 9.03 26.12 -1.64
CA SER A 178 9.72 25.30 -2.64
C SER A 178 9.04 23.95 -2.91
N GLU A 179 8.21 23.50 -1.97
CA GLU A 179 7.49 22.22 -2.04
C GLU A 179 6.05 22.41 -2.48
N LYS A 180 5.65 23.63 -2.89
CA LYS A 180 4.30 23.95 -3.39
C LYS A 180 4.26 24.10 -4.91
N THR A 181 5.33 23.73 -5.61
CA THR A 181 5.42 23.88 -7.06
C THR A 181 4.53 22.86 -7.79
N PRO A 182 4.16 23.12 -9.07
CA PRO A 182 3.39 22.16 -9.87
C PRO A 182 4.08 20.81 -10.10
N GLU A 183 5.41 20.73 -10.00
CA GLU A 183 6.14 19.48 -10.13
C GLU A 183 5.90 18.56 -8.93
N ASN A 184 5.91 19.12 -7.71
CA ASN A 184 5.66 18.37 -6.47
C ASN A 184 4.16 18.26 -6.13
N ASN A 185 3.34 19.21 -6.62
CA ASN A 185 1.88 19.26 -6.43
C ASN A 185 1.19 19.51 -7.78
N PRO A 186 1.10 18.49 -8.64
CA PRO A 186 0.58 18.65 -9.99
C PRO A 186 -0.93 18.91 -10.02
N VAL A 187 -1.66 18.54 -8.97
CA VAL A 187 -3.11 18.72 -8.89
C VAL A 187 -3.44 20.02 -8.14
N PRO A 188 -4.37 20.87 -8.64
CA PRO A 188 -4.77 22.08 -7.94
C PRO A 188 -5.34 21.79 -6.55
N THR A 189 -4.95 22.60 -5.58
CA THR A 189 -5.46 22.51 -4.20
C THR A 189 -6.90 23.03 -4.09
N PRO A 190 -7.72 22.50 -3.17
CA PRO A 190 -7.39 21.42 -2.24
C PRO A 190 -7.44 20.04 -2.92
N TRP A 191 -6.58 19.13 -2.49
CA TRP A 191 -6.60 17.75 -2.95
C TRP A 191 -6.38 16.74 -1.82
N ILE A 192 -6.86 15.53 -2.04
CA ILE A 192 -6.56 14.33 -1.27
C ILE A 192 -5.94 13.32 -2.24
N ARG A 193 -4.97 12.52 -1.80
CA ARG A 193 -4.45 11.41 -2.61
C ARG A 193 -4.23 10.15 -1.80
N GLU A 194 -4.36 9.02 -2.46
CA GLU A 194 -3.98 7.71 -1.96
C GLU A 194 -2.80 7.19 -2.76
N VAL A 195 -1.73 6.77 -2.08
CA VAL A 195 -0.54 6.21 -2.74
C VAL A 195 -0.85 4.79 -3.23
N LYS A 196 -0.61 4.52 -4.52
CA LYS A 196 -1.01 3.26 -5.18
C LYS A 196 -0.28 2.04 -4.63
N TYR A 197 0.99 2.21 -4.28
CA TYR A 197 1.88 1.16 -3.77
C TYR A 197 3.15 1.78 -3.15
N MET A 198 3.90 1.01 -2.36
CA MET A 198 5.19 1.47 -1.85
C MET A 198 6.25 1.45 -2.97
N SER A 199 6.96 2.56 -3.18
CA SER A 199 8.06 2.66 -4.14
C SER A 199 9.26 3.39 -3.54
N ASN A 200 10.44 3.11 -4.10
CA ASN A 200 11.70 3.79 -3.78
C ASN A 200 12.09 4.85 -4.84
N SER A 201 11.24 5.08 -5.86
CA SER A 201 11.60 5.89 -7.03
C SER A 201 10.64 7.07 -7.29
N GLY A 202 9.76 7.37 -6.34
CA GLY A 202 8.73 8.39 -6.45
C GLY A 202 7.42 7.97 -5.79
N ILE A 203 6.40 8.80 -5.92
CA ILE A 203 5.07 8.59 -5.36
C ILE A 203 4.06 8.56 -6.51
N ASP A 204 3.63 7.36 -6.86
CA ASP A 204 2.50 7.12 -7.76
C ASP A 204 1.22 7.10 -6.92
N ALA A 205 0.30 8.02 -7.21
CA ALA A 205 -0.90 8.23 -6.39
C ALA A 205 -2.14 8.56 -7.22
N VAL A 206 -3.30 8.21 -6.67
CA VAL A 206 -4.61 8.62 -7.17
C VAL A 206 -5.07 9.82 -6.35
N TYR A 207 -5.32 10.94 -7.02
CA TYR A 207 -5.76 12.21 -6.44
C TYR A 207 -7.26 12.40 -6.62
N LEU A 208 -7.86 13.07 -5.65
CA LEU A 208 -9.17 13.67 -5.66
C LEU A 208 -9.00 15.18 -5.51
N SER A 209 -9.58 15.97 -6.41
CA SER A 209 -9.62 17.43 -6.26
C SER A 209 -10.98 17.98 -6.69
N SER A 210 -11.46 18.96 -5.92
CA SER A 210 -12.63 19.77 -6.26
C SER A 210 -12.29 20.97 -7.13
N ALA A 211 -11.00 21.29 -7.31
CA ALA A 211 -10.53 22.47 -8.02
C ALA A 211 -10.33 22.25 -9.55
N GLY A 212 -10.67 21.06 -10.05
CA GLY A 212 -10.56 20.70 -11.47
C GLY A 212 -9.14 20.30 -11.91
N SER A 213 -8.91 20.20 -13.22
CA SER A 213 -7.64 19.67 -13.76
C SER A 213 -6.63 20.79 -13.94
N ALA A 214 -5.43 20.63 -13.37
CA ALA A 214 -4.28 21.35 -13.91
C ALA A 214 -3.99 20.77 -15.31
N GLY A 215 -3.74 21.62 -16.30
CA GLY A 215 -3.40 21.22 -17.67
C GLY A 215 -2.02 20.56 -17.83
N ASN A 216 -1.54 19.84 -16.82
CA ASN A 216 -0.23 19.19 -16.84
C ASN A 216 -0.28 17.82 -17.52
N ALA A 217 0.73 17.53 -18.35
CA ALA A 217 0.83 16.31 -19.17
C ALA A 217 0.97 15.02 -18.35
N SER A 218 1.26 15.11 -17.06
CA SER A 218 1.43 13.97 -16.14
C SER A 218 0.15 13.54 -15.43
N ILE A 219 -0.99 14.09 -15.82
CA ILE A 219 -2.29 13.87 -15.19
C ILE A 219 -3.19 13.07 -16.13
N THR A 220 -3.57 11.86 -15.73
CA THR A 220 -4.61 11.08 -16.42
C THR A 220 -5.96 11.39 -15.77
N PRO A 221 -6.87 12.15 -16.43
CA PRO A 221 -8.19 12.42 -15.88
C PRO A 221 -9.04 11.15 -15.83
N ASN A 222 -9.67 10.93 -14.69
CA ASN A 222 -10.65 9.87 -14.42
C ASN A 222 -11.96 10.58 -14.03
N ARG A 223 -12.99 10.46 -14.87
CA ARG A 223 -14.15 11.38 -14.88
C ARG A 223 -15.32 10.85 -14.06
N ALA A 224 -15.09 10.52 -12.80
CA ALA A 224 -16.19 10.32 -11.86
C ALA A 224 -16.82 11.67 -11.42
N ALA A 225 -18.11 11.65 -11.06
CA ALA A 225 -18.97 12.81 -10.80
C ALA A 225 -18.47 13.83 -9.74
N GLU A 226 -18.83 15.12 -9.91
CA GLU A 226 -18.56 16.34 -9.08
C GLU A 226 -17.12 16.62 -8.62
N GLN A 227 -16.30 15.59 -8.37
CA GLN A 227 -14.89 15.64 -8.03
C GLN A 227 -14.10 14.87 -9.09
N SER A 228 -13.08 15.49 -9.65
CA SER A 228 -12.28 14.83 -10.66
C SER A 228 -11.20 13.97 -10.00
N ALA A 229 -11.06 12.73 -10.48
CA ALA A 229 -9.98 11.85 -10.11
C ALA A 229 -8.81 12.02 -11.07
N TYR A 230 -7.59 11.91 -10.55
CA TYR A 230 -6.38 12.06 -11.35
C TYR A 230 -5.33 11.04 -10.93
N GLU A 231 -4.58 10.49 -11.88
CA GLU A 231 -3.32 9.82 -11.56
C GLU A 231 -2.17 10.80 -11.78
N ALA A 232 -1.22 10.85 -10.86
CA ALA A 232 0.05 11.53 -11.09
C ALA A 232 1.19 10.87 -10.30
N ARG A 233 2.39 10.98 -10.87
CA ARG A 233 3.66 10.63 -10.21
C ARG A 233 4.34 11.90 -9.72
N THR A 234 4.77 11.90 -8.46
CA THR A 234 5.40 13.07 -7.81
C THR A 234 6.63 12.68 -7.00
N SER A 235 7.45 13.67 -6.65
CA SER A 235 8.51 13.59 -5.66
C SER A 235 8.12 14.34 -4.39
N ASN A 236 8.56 13.83 -3.24
CA ASN A 236 8.42 14.51 -1.96
C ASN A 236 9.49 13.95 -1.00
N ASP A 237 10.49 14.75 -0.67
CA ASP A 237 11.67 14.30 0.05
C ASP A 237 11.35 13.77 1.45
N VAL A 238 10.34 14.35 2.13
CA VAL A 238 9.91 13.90 3.46
C VAL A 238 9.25 12.52 3.38
N LEU A 239 8.30 12.34 2.47
CA LEU A 239 7.59 11.06 2.31
C LEU A 239 8.52 9.96 1.79
N GLN A 240 9.47 10.34 0.94
CA GLN A 240 10.51 9.43 0.46
C GLN A 240 11.43 9.03 1.61
N ALA A 241 11.92 9.97 2.42
CA ALA A 241 12.75 9.66 3.59
C ALA A 241 12.02 8.76 4.60
N ILE A 242 10.74 9.02 4.89
CA ILE A 242 9.92 8.13 5.73
C ILE A 242 9.85 6.73 5.12
N SER A 243 9.64 6.62 3.80
CA SER A 243 9.53 5.35 3.11
C SER A 243 10.85 4.57 3.07
N GLU A 244 11.97 5.24 2.83
CA GLU A 244 13.31 4.65 2.80
C GLU A 244 13.71 4.11 4.19
N GLU A 245 13.51 4.92 5.23
CA GLU A 245 13.77 4.51 6.61
C GLU A 245 12.86 3.34 7.03
N ALA A 246 11.58 3.39 6.68
CA ALA A 246 10.63 2.30 6.93
C ALA A 246 10.90 1.05 6.07
N ALA A 247 11.59 1.17 4.93
CA ALA A 247 12.01 0.02 4.12
C ALA A 247 13.31 -0.60 4.66
N SER A 248 14.21 0.20 5.24
CA SER A 248 15.48 -0.27 5.82
C SER A 248 15.27 -1.25 6.99
N TYR A 249 14.18 -1.05 7.73
CA TYR A 249 13.64 -2.01 8.67
C TYR A 249 12.18 -2.22 8.27
N PRO A 250 11.83 -3.29 7.52
CA PRO A 250 10.61 -3.37 6.71
C PRO A 250 9.35 -3.29 7.57
N ILE A 251 8.92 -2.07 7.90
CA ILE A 251 7.69 -1.78 8.63
C ILE A 251 6.57 -1.79 7.59
N PRO A 252 5.62 -2.73 7.68
CA PRO A 252 4.49 -2.74 6.77
C PRO A 252 3.66 -1.48 6.95
N THR A 253 3.36 -0.82 5.84
CA THR A 253 2.43 0.31 5.79
C THR A 253 1.29 -0.09 4.86
N PHE A 254 0.12 -0.42 5.41
CA PHE A 254 -1.01 -0.96 4.64
C PHE A 254 -1.78 0.11 3.88
N SER A 255 -1.74 1.36 4.34
CA SER A 255 -2.36 2.45 3.62
C SER A 255 -1.68 3.78 3.93
N ARG A 256 -1.74 4.69 2.94
CA ARG A 256 -1.03 5.98 2.91
C ARG A 256 -1.93 7.01 2.22
N PHE A 257 -2.55 7.87 3.01
CA PHE A 257 -3.34 8.98 2.49
C PHE A 257 -2.63 10.29 2.76
N GLN A 258 -2.73 11.22 1.83
CA GLN A 258 -2.22 12.57 2.00
C GLN A 258 -3.27 13.59 1.56
N SER A 259 -3.23 14.78 2.14
CA SER A 259 -4.03 15.90 1.66
C SER A 259 -3.27 17.20 1.77
N PHE A 260 -3.57 18.12 0.86
CA PHE A 260 -3.00 19.46 0.87
C PHE A 260 -4.08 20.49 0.52
N ASP A 261 -4.19 21.53 1.34
CA ASP A 261 -5.14 22.64 1.13
C ASP A 261 -4.47 23.94 0.62
N GLY A 262 -3.16 23.89 0.35
CA GLY A 262 -2.34 25.06 -0.02
C GLY A 262 -1.44 25.56 1.12
N SER A 263 -1.74 25.18 2.36
CA SER A 263 -0.93 25.55 3.53
C SER A 263 -0.62 24.35 4.42
N LEU A 264 -1.62 23.55 4.76
CA LEU A 264 -1.51 22.41 5.66
C LEU A 264 -1.38 21.13 4.83
N PHE A 265 -0.32 20.38 5.09
CA PHE A 265 -0.11 19.05 4.55
C PHE A 265 -0.39 18.00 5.62
N GLN A 266 -1.38 17.15 5.39
CA GLN A 266 -1.72 16.04 6.27
C GLN A 266 -1.23 14.72 5.63
N MET A 267 -0.66 13.84 6.45
CA MET A 267 -0.16 12.53 6.05
C MET A 267 -0.68 11.49 7.02
N ASP A 268 -1.48 10.56 6.53
CA ASP A 268 -2.05 9.49 7.32
C ASP A 268 -1.46 8.14 6.90
N PHE A 269 -1.06 7.36 7.89
CA PHE A 269 -0.46 6.04 7.71
C PHE A 269 -1.21 5.01 8.53
N VAL A 270 -1.41 3.82 7.95
CA VAL A 270 -1.90 2.65 8.69
C VAL A 270 -0.77 1.65 8.82
N VAL A 271 -0.33 1.43 10.06
CA VAL A 271 0.80 0.55 10.40
C VAL A 271 0.39 -0.43 11.49
N PRO A 272 1.05 -1.58 11.63
CA PRO A 272 0.81 -2.43 12.78
C PRO A 272 1.22 -1.79 14.10
N ARG A 273 0.40 -2.03 15.12
CA ARG A 273 0.58 -1.50 16.48
C ARG A 273 1.93 -1.85 17.08
N ASN A 274 2.41 -3.06 16.83
CA ASN A 274 3.71 -3.52 17.29
C ASN A 274 4.89 -2.78 16.65
N TYR A 275 4.67 -2.07 15.53
CA TYR A 275 5.66 -1.20 14.88
C TYR A 275 5.44 0.29 15.10
N SER A 276 4.32 0.72 15.69
CA SER A 276 3.98 2.14 15.90
C SER A 276 5.08 2.95 16.56
N ASN A 277 5.67 2.46 17.66
CA ASN A 277 6.76 3.15 18.34
C ASN A 277 8.00 3.32 17.45
N LYS A 278 8.30 2.34 16.59
CA LYS A 278 9.44 2.44 15.68
C LYS A 278 9.14 3.37 14.51
N PHE A 279 7.92 3.33 13.99
CA PHE A 279 7.45 4.27 12.97
C PHE A 279 7.48 5.72 13.47
N ILE A 280 7.04 5.98 14.70
CA ILE A 280 7.12 7.30 15.35
C ILE A 280 8.57 7.78 15.48
N LYS A 281 9.52 6.88 15.81
CA LYS A 281 10.95 7.23 15.84
C LYS A 281 11.48 7.61 14.45
N ILE A 282 11.05 6.91 13.40
CA ILE A 282 11.39 7.27 12.01
C ILE A 282 10.86 8.65 11.68
N VAL A 283 9.57 8.91 11.92
CA VAL A 283 8.96 10.23 11.69
C VAL A 283 9.69 11.33 12.47
N THR A 284 10.04 11.07 13.73
CA THR A 284 10.79 12.03 14.56
C THR A 284 12.17 12.31 13.97
N GLY A 285 12.92 11.28 13.53
CA GLY A 285 14.21 11.45 12.87
C GLY A 285 14.10 12.23 11.56
N VAL A 286 13.08 11.94 10.74
CA VAL A 286 12.80 12.70 9.51
C VAL A 286 12.44 14.15 9.84
N SER A 287 11.65 14.40 10.87
CA SER A 287 11.31 15.77 11.28
C SER A 287 12.53 16.60 11.68
N GLN A 288 13.56 15.97 12.27
CA GLN A 288 14.84 16.61 12.58
C GLN A 288 15.69 16.86 11.34
N LYS A 289 15.62 15.98 10.32
CA LYS A 289 16.30 16.13 9.04
C LYS A 289 15.67 17.22 8.15
N PHE A 290 14.36 17.43 8.28
CA PHE A 290 13.59 18.41 7.51
C PHE A 290 12.85 19.40 8.43
N PRO A 291 13.58 20.25 9.19
CA PRO A 291 12.98 21.14 10.19
C PRO A 291 11.99 22.15 9.59
N ASP A 292 12.22 22.59 8.37
CA ASP A 292 11.38 23.59 7.68
C ASP A 292 9.97 23.09 7.38
N TRP A 293 9.76 21.78 7.33
CA TRP A 293 8.45 21.16 7.14
C TRP A 293 7.57 21.20 8.40
N LYS A 294 8.15 21.47 9.58
CA LYS A 294 7.41 21.57 10.86
C LYS A 294 6.47 20.39 11.10
N ILE A 295 6.98 19.17 10.89
CA ILE A 295 6.19 17.94 10.99
C ILE A 295 5.81 17.71 12.46
N SER A 296 4.54 17.43 12.71
CA SER A 296 4.03 17.07 14.03
C SER A 296 3.08 15.88 13.94
N ILE A 297 3.05 15.05 14.99
CA ILE A 297 2.09 13.95 15.10
C ILE A 297 0.79 14.53 15.64
N SER A 298 -0.24 14.54 14.81
CA SER A 298 -1.55 15.08 15.16
C SER A 298 -2.36 14.07 15.98
N GLN A 299 -2.26 12.78 15.63
CA GLN A 299 -3.12 11.76 16.19
C GLN A 299 -2.55 10.35 16.01
N ILE A 300 -2.79 9.49 17.01
CA ILE A 300 -2.56 8.04 16.94
C ILE A 300 -3.82 7.35 17.49
N LEU A 301 -4.43 6.46 16.71
CA LEU A 301 -5.61 5.70 17.12
C LEU A 301 -5.49 4.23 16.73
N SER A 302 -6.16 3.37 17.48
CA SER A 302 -6.53 2.02 17.05
C SER A 302 -7.39 2.09 15.77
N ILE A 303 -7.11 1.30 14.74
CA ILE A 303 -7.98 1.26 13.54
C ILE A 303 -9.41 0.81 13.90
N GLU A 304 -9.55 0.02 14.97
CA GLU A 304 -10.82 -0.46 15.50
C GLU A 304 -11.77 0.66 15.92
N ASN A 305 -11.23 1.84 16.25
CA ASN A 305 -12.03 3.00 16.61
C ASN A 305 -12.60 3.74 15.38
N LEU A 306 -12.26 3.30 14.16
CA LEU A 306 -12.74 3.89 12.90
C LEU A 306 -13.86 3.03 12.24
N PHE A 307 -14.32 1.99 12.93
CA PHE A 307 -15.21 0.94 12.41
C PHE A 307 -16.66 1.06 12.82
#